data_AF-A0A2H0RGX4-F1
#
_entry.id   AF-A0A2H0RGX4-F1
#
_cell.length_a   1.000
_cell.length_b   1.000
_cell.length_c   1.000
_cell.angle_alpha   90.00
_cell.angle_beta   90.00
_cell.angle_gamma   90.00
#
_symmetry.space_group_name_H-M   'P 1'
#
loop_
_entity.id
_entity.type
_entity.pdbx_description
1 polymer ?
#
loop_
_entity_poly.entity_id
_entity_poly.type
_entity_poly.pdbx_seq_one_letter_code
_entity_poly.pdbx_strand_id
1 'polypeptide(L)'
;MQNMKSMMMPMLILLVLVIASLVFVWQGISMHSQVSVEEPRFHALQQEYFIMSKVEREAAVTGSELNQKLVEIQNYPSELLRLKLVGVGKILTGIFLSLLTIVFLLFMMPIRLAQLLRENKVN
;
A
#
# COMPACT_ATOMS: atom_id res chain seq x y z
N MET A 1 23.37 31.45 -13.37
CA MET A 1 22.02 31.34 -12.76
C MET A 1 21.02 30.48 -13.55
N GLN A 2 21.08 30.41 -14.89
CA GLN A 2 20.11 29.66 -15.71
C GLN A 2 20.21 28.12 -15.55
N ASN A 3 21.43 27.57 -15.40
CA ASN A 3 21.65 26.13 -15.17
C ASN A 3 21.17 25.65 -13.78
N MET A 4 21.21 26.50 -12.75
CA MET A 4 20.74 26.16 -11.40
C MET A 4 19.21 25.95 -11.36
N LYS A 5 18.46 26.75 -12.14
CA LYS A 5 17.00 26.65 -12.25
C LYS A 5 16.56 25.40 -13.03
N SER A 6 17.39 24.94 -13.97
CA SER A 6 17.18 23.73 -14.78
C SER A 6 17.32 22.43 -13.98
N MET A 7 18.24 22.36 -13.02
CA MET A 7 18.44 21.15 -12.20
C MET A 7 17.51 21.05 -10.98
N MET A 8 16.89 22.16 -10.57
CA MET A 8 15.98 22.21 -9.42
C MET A 8 14.70 21.41 -9.68
N MET A 9 14.16 21.46 -10.90
CA MET A 9 12.92 20.77 -11.26
C MET A 9 13.06 19.22 -11.24
N PRO A 10 14.08 18.59 -11.87
CA PRO A 10 14.30 17.15 -11.76
C PRO A 10 14.55 16.66 -10.33
N MET A 11 15.27 17.43 -9.50
CA MET A 11 15.50 17.09 -8.10
C MET A 11 14.22 17.13 -7.26
N LEU A 12 13.34 18.10 -7.50
CA LEU A 12 12.03 18.16 -6.84
C LEU A 12 11.15 16.97 -7.23
N ILE A 13 11.16 16.58 -8.52
CA ILE A 13 10.42 15.39 -8.98
C ILE A 13 10.94 14.13 -8.29
N LEU A 14 12.27 13.97 -8.19
CA LEU A 14 12.88 12.84 -7.47
C LEU A 14 12.50 12.82 -5.99
N LEU A 15 12.51 13.98 -5.33
CA LEU A 15 12.11 14.09 -3.93
C LEU A 15 10.65 13.64 -3.73
N VAL A 16 9.75 14.09 -4.61
CA VAL A 16 8.33 13.68 -4.58
C VAL A 16 8.19 12.18 -4.82
N LEU A 17 8.94 11.60 -5.77
CA LEU A 17 8.90 10.17 -6.05
C LEU A 17 9.37 9.32 -4.87
N VAL A 18 10.43 9.75 -4.17
CA VAL A 18 10.93 9.09 -2.96
C VAL A 18 9.90 9.16 -1.83
N ILE A 19 9.32 10.34 -1.59
CA ILE A 19 8.30 10.48 -0.55
C ILE A 19 7.08 9.62 -0.89
N ALA A 20 6.61 9.65 -2.14
CA ALA A 20 5.49 8.83 -2.59
C ALA A 20 5.79 7.34 -2.42
N SER A 21 6.99 6.87 -2.79
CA SER A 21 7.35 5.47 -2.67
C SER A 21 7.32 4.99 -1.22
N LEU A 22 7.89 5.78 -0.31
CA LEU A 22 7.86 5.50 1.13
C LEU A 22 6.45 5.46 1.69
N VAL A 23 5.60 6.42 1.30
CA VAL A 23 4.19 6.47 1.73
C VAL A 23 3.44 5.22 1.27
N PHE A 24 3.61 4.80 0.02
CA PHE A 24 2.95 3.60 -0.51
C PHE A 24 3.40 2.32 0.20
N VAL A 25 4.72 2.16 0.42
CA VAL A 25 5.24 1.02 1.19
C VAL A 25 4.71 1.01 2.61
N TRP A 26 4.78 2.15 3.31
CA TRP A 26 4.29 2.28 4.67
C TRP A 26 2.79 1.93 4.79
N GLN A 27 1.96 2.50 3.92
CA GLN A 27 0.53 2.19 3.89
C GLN A 27 0.27 0.70 3.61
N GLY A 28 1.01 0.11 2.67
CA GLY A 28 0.88 -1.31 2.35
C GLY A 28 1.25 -2.23 3.51
N ILE A 29 2.36 -1.95 4.20
CA ILE A 29 2.78 -2.68 5.41
C ILE A 29 1.74 -2.53 6.53
N SER A 30 1.26 -1.31 6.77
CA SER A 30 0.25 -1.05 7.79
C SER A 30 -1.03 -1.84 7.51
N MET A 31 -1.52 -1.86 6.27
CA MET A 31 -2.68 -2.68 5.90
C MET A 31 -2.43 -4.17 6.08
N HIS A 32 -1.24 -4.66 5.73
CA HIS A 32 -0.90 -6.07 5.90
C HIS A 32 -0.79 -6.48 7.38
N SER A 33 -0.28 -5.60 8.25
CA SER A 33 -0.23 -5.87 9.69
C SER A 33 -1.61 -6.00 10.34
N GLN A 34 -2.63 -5.31 9.82
CA GLN A 34 -4.00 -5.40 10.32
C GLN A 34 -4.61 -6.79 10.04
N VAL A 35 -4.22 -7.44 8.94
CA VAL A 35 -4.70 -8.79 8.59
C VAL A 35 -4.40 -9.79 9.70
N SER A 36 -3.22 -9.72 10.33
CA SER A 36 -2.83 -10.62 11.42
C SER A 36 -3.70 -10.49 12.66
N VAL A 37 -4.42 -9.37 12.82
CA VAL A 37 -5.36 -9.12 13.92
C VAL A 37 -6.79 -9.45 13.52
N GLU A 38 -7.18 -9.08 12.29
CA GLU A 38 -8.54 -9.26 11.78
C GLU A 38 -8.88 -10.72 11.44
N GLU A 39 -7.90 -11.53 11.03
CA GLU A 39 -8.10 -12.94 10.69
C GLU A 39 -8.46 -13.80 11.93
N PRO A 40 -7.76 -13.69 13.07
CA PRO A 40 -8.21 -14.30 14.33
C PRO A 40 -9.60 -13.85 14.79
N ARG A 41 -9.92 -12.56 14.65
CA ARG A 41 -11.23 -12.02 15.01
C ARG A 41 -12.35 -12.63 14.15
N PHE A 42 -12.10 -12.76 12.84
CA PHE A 42 -13.02 -13.45 11.94
C PHE A 42 -13.25 -14.92 12.32
N HIS A 43 -12.18 -15.63 12.68
CA HIS A 43 -12.29 -17.02 13.14
C HIS A 43 -13.09 -17.14 14.44
N ALA A 44 -12.90 -16.22 15.39
CA ALA A 44 -13.68 -16.18 16.63
C ALA A 44 -15.18 -15.94 16.37
N LEU A 45 -15.51 -14.98 15.49
CA LEU A 45 -16.89 -14.68 15.09
C LEU A 45 -17.56 -15.89 14.40
N GLN A 46 -16.83 -16.55 13.51
CA GLN A 46 -17.31 -17.80 12.90
C GLN A 46 -17.53 -18.89 13.95
N GLN A 47 -16.58 -19.11 14.85
CA GLN A 47 -16.70 -20.14 15.87
C GLN A 47 -17.92 -19.88 16.77
N GLU A 48 -18.13 -18.65 17.22
CA GLU A 48 -19.28 -18.25 18.03
C GLU A 48 -20.60 -18.45 17.27
N TYR A 49 -20.64 -18.14 15.97
CA TYR A 49 -21.85 -18.32 15.17
C TYR A 49 -22.13 -19.80 14.84
N PHE A 50 -21.10 -20.59 14.53
CA PHE A 50 -21.24 -21.97 14.08
C PHE A 50 -21.25 -23.01 15.22
N ILE A 51 -20.98 -22.61 16.47
CA ILE A 51 -21.16 -23.49 17.64
C ILE A 51 -22.65 -23.79 17.92
N MET A 52 -23.55 -22.88 17.53
CA MET A 52 -24.99 -23.08 17.65
C MET A 52 -25.52 -24.08 16.62
N SER A 53 -26.58 -24.80 16.97
CA SER A 53 -27.17 -25.77 16.06
C SER A 53 -27.68 -25.07 14.79
N LYS A 54 -27.62 -25.76 13.65
CA LYS A 54 -28.15 -25.20 12.38
C LYS A 54 -29.62 -24.80 12.52
N VAL A 55 -30.42 -25.59 13.25
CA VAL A 55 -31.85 -25.36 13.48
C VAL A 55 -32.09 -24.05 14.23
N GLU A 56 -31.33 -23.77 15.29
CA GLU A 56 -31.44 -22.51 16.04
C GLU A 56 -31.05 -21.29 15.20
N ARG A 57 -30.11 -21.45 14.26
CA ARG A 57 -29.65 -20.37 13.39
C ARG A 57 -30.63 -20.02 12.30
N GLU A 58 -31.25 -21.04 11.70
CA GLU A 58 -32.25 -20.86 10.63
C GLU A 58 -33.64 -20.47 11.19
N ALA A 59 -33.93 -20.83 12.44
CA ALA A 59 -35.16 -20.42 13.13
C ALA A 59 -35.10 -18.99 13.71
N ALA A 60 -33.96 -18.30 13.61
CA ALA A 60 -33.80 -16.97 14.15
C ALA A 60 -34.64 -15.93 13.37
N VAL A 61 -35.27 -15.03 14.13
CA VAL A 61 -36.14 -13.99 13.57
C VAL A 61 -35.34 -13.04 12.68
N THR A 62 -35.93 -12.63 11.54
CA THR A 62 -35.35 -11.62 10.65
C THR A 62 -35.01 -10.35 11.41
N GLY A 63 -33.75 -9.91 11.30
CA GLY A 63 -33.25 -8.70 11.96
C GLY A 63 -32.75 -8.92 13.40
N SER A 64 -32.82 -10.14 13.92
CA SER A 64 -32.17 -10.52 15.18
C SER A 64 -30.65 -10.33 15.13
N GLU A 65 -30.03 -10.22 16.31
CA GLU A 65 -28.57 -10.13 16.44
C GLU A 65 -27.84 -11.28 15.74
N LEU A 66 -28.44 -12.47 15.72
CA LEU A 66 -27.88 -13.63 15.04
C LEU A 66 -27.84 -13.44 13.52
N ASN A 67 -28.90 -12.89 12.94
CA ASN A 67 -28.92 -12.57 11.51
C ASN A 67 -27.93 -11.44 11.15
N GLN A 68 -27.75 -10.46 12.05
CA GLN A 68 -26.75 -9.41 11.86
C GLN A 68 -25.32 -9.97 11.89
N LYS A 69 -25.02 -10.90 12.83
CA LYS A 69 -23.75 -11.63 12.86
C LYS A 69 -23.49 -12.43 11.58
N LEU A 70 -24.52 -13.04 10.99
CA LEU A 70 -24.38 -13.75 9.72
C LEU A 70 -23.97 -12.80 8.59
N VAL A 71 -24.59 -11.63 8.49
CA VAL A 71 -24.25 -10.60 7.49
C VAL A 71 -22.83 -10.09 7.72
N GLU A 72 -22.41 -9.87 8.96
CA GLU A 72 -21.04 -9.50 9.30
C GLU A 72 -20.04 -10.56 8.83
N ILE A 73 -20.28 -11.84 9.15
CA ILE A 73 -19.44 -12.98 8.72
C ILE A 73 -19.37 -13.08 7.20
N GLN A 74 -20.46 -12.81 6.48
CA GLN A 74 -20.49 -12.87 5.01
C GLN A 74 -19.69 -11.73 4.36
N ASN A 75 -19.69 -10.54 4.96
CA ASN A 75 -18.97 -9.38 4.43
C ASN A 75 -17.49 -9.36 4.84
N TYR A 76 -17.14 -9.94 5.99
CA TYR A 76 -15.77 -9.94 6.54
C TYR A 76 -14.68 -10.41 5.57
N PRO A 77 -14.87 -11.50 4.77
CA PRO A 77 -13.87 -11.94 3.81
C PRO A 77 -13.51 -10.88 2.76
N SER A 78 -14.48 -10.07 2.34
CA SER A 78 -14.24 -9.01 1.35
C SER A 78 -13.32 -7.91 1.90
N GLU A 79 -13.48 -7.55 3.17
CA GLU A 79 -12.61 -6.58 3.84
C GLU A 79 -11.22 -7.18 4.13
N LEU A 80 -11.13 -8.45 4.53
CA LEU A 80 -9.85 -9.16 4.66
C LEU A 80 -9.09 -9.25 3.33
N LEU A 81 -9.79 -9.54 2.24
CA LEU A 81 -9.21 -9.55 0.90
C LEU A 81 -8.75 -8.16 0.48
N ARG A 82 -9.51 -7.11 0.81
CA ARG A 82 -9.08 -5.73 0.58
C ARG A 82 -7.79 -5.42 1.34
N LEU A 83 -7.72 -5.75 2.63
CA LEU A 83 -6.50 -5.54 3.43
C LEU A 83 -5.30 -6.31 2.86
N LYS A 84 -5.48 -7.56 2.44
CA LYS A 84 -4.44 -8.40 1.82
C LYS A 84 -4.03 -7.87 0.43
N LEU A 85 -4.96 -7.81 -0.52
CA LEU A 85 -4.68 -7.52 -1.93
C LEU A 85 -4.33 -6.05 -2.18
N VAL A 86 -5.09 -5.12 -1.60
CA VAL A 86 -4.77 -3.68 -1.74
C VAL A 86 -3.51 -3.35 -0.96
N GLY A 87 -3.30 -3.97 0.21
CA GLY A 87 -2.05 -3.86 0.97
C GLY A 87 -0.83 -4.25 0.13
N VAL A 88 -0.85 -5.46 -0.44
CA VAL A 88 0.22 -5.95 -1.35
C VAL A 88 0.37 -5.05 -2.58
N GLY A 89 -0.74 -4.62 -3.20
CA GLY A 89 -0.70 -3.70 -4.33
C GLY A 89 -0.01 -2.37 -4.02
N LYS A 90 -0.22 -1.81 -2.82
CA LYS A 90 0.48 -0.61 -2.37
C LYS A 90 1.97 -0.85 -2.14
N ILE A 91 2.36 -1.98 -1.56
CA ILE A 91 3.78 -2.35 -1.40
C ILE A 91 4.45 -2.43 -2.78
N LEU A 92 3.86 -3.16 -3.72
CA LEU A 92 4.39 -3.32 -5.08
C LEU A 92 4.50 -1.97 -5.80
N THR A 93 3.51 -1.10 -5.65
CA THR A 93 3.54 0.27 -6.20
C THR A 93 4.69 1.09 -5.62
N GLY A 94 4.91 1.03 -4.31
CA GLY A 94 6.01 1.71 -3.64
C GLY A 94 7.38 1.19 -4.09
N ILE A 95 7.53 -0.13 -4.25
CA ILE A 95 8.76 -0.73 -4.81
C ILE A 95 8.99 -0.24 -6.25
N PHE A 96 7.95 -0.25 -7.08
CA PHE A 96 8.04 0.22 -8.46
C PHE A 96 8.50 1.69 -8.55
N LEU A 97 7.92 2.58 -7.73
CA LEU A 97 8.35 3.99 -7.68
C LEU A 97 9.80 4.14 -7.19
N SER A 98 10.23 3.29 -6.26
CA SER A 98 11.61 3.27 -5.78
C SER A 98 12.58 2.87 -6.89
N LEU A 99 12.26 1.83 -7.66
CA LEU A 99 13.04 1.41 -8.82
C LEU A 99 13.10 2.50 -9.88
N LEU A 100 11.96 3.14 -10.17
CA LEU A 100 11.90 4.26 -11.11
C LEU A 100 12.81 5.41 -10.66
N THR A 101 12.78 5.76 -9.38
CA THR A 101 13.68 6.79 -8.81
C THR A 101 15.15 6.45 -9.03
N ILE A 102 15.54 5.19 -8.78
CA ILE A 102 16.92 4.72 -9.01
C ILE A 102 17.31 4.85 -10.48
N VAL A 103 16.42 4.47 -11.40
CA VAL A 103 16.66 4.61 -12.85
C VAL A 103 16.88 6.07 -13.22
N PHE A 104 16.04 7.00 -12.75
CA PHE A 104 16.22 8.43 -13.01
C PHE A 104 17.56 8.96 -12.46
N LEU A 105 17.96 8.54 -11.26
CA LEU A 105 19.25 8.91 -10.68
C LEU A 105 20.43 8.44 -11.54
N LEU A 106 20.37 7.20 -12.03
CA LEU A 106 21.42 6.64 -12.90
C LEU A 106 21.55 7.41 -14.21
N PHE A 107 20.46 7.91 -14.79
CA PHE A 107 20.51 8.74 -16.00
C PHE A 107 21.01 10.17 -15.73
N MET A 108 20.70 10.75 -14.57
CA MET A 108 21.10 12.12 -14.26
C MET A 108 22.59 12.27 -13.95
N MET A 109 23.21 11.29 -13.29
CA MET A 109 24.64 11.34 -12.92
C MET A 109 25.60 11.55 -14.10
N PRO A 110 25.54 10.79 -15.21
CA PRO A 110 26.47 10.98 -16.33
C PRO A 110 26.28 12.33 -17.03
N ILE A 111 25.04 12.82 -17.14
CA ILE A 111 24.74 14.14 -17.72
C ILE A 111 25.37 15.24 -16.87
N ARG A 112 25.24 15.16 -15.55
CA ARG A 112 25.83 16.12 -14.61
C ARG A 112 27.36 16.11 -14.70
N LEU A 113 27.97 14.93 -14.78
CA LEU A 113 29.42 14.79 -14.93
C LEU A 113 29.91 15.38 -16.27
N ALA A 114 29.20 15.12 -17.37
CA ALA A 114 29.52 15.67 -18.68
C ALA A 114 29.42 17.20 -18.73
N GLN A 115 28.44 17.78 -18.04
CA GLN A 115 28.31 19.24 -17.89
C GLN A 115 29.50 19.84 -17.13
N LEU A 116 29.87 19.25 -15.99
CA LEU A 116 31.02 19.70 -15.19
C LEU A 116 32.34 19.63 -15.98
N LEU A 117 32.55 18.54 -16.75
CA LEU A 117 33.74 18.39 -17.60
C LEU A 117 33.79 19.40 -18.76
N ARG A 118 32.63 19.78 -19.33
CA ARG A 118 32.56 20.82 -20.36
C ARG A 118 32.87 22.19 -19.79
N GLU A 119 32.33 22.52 -18.62
CA GLU A 119 32.53 23.81 -17.96
C GLU A 119 34.00 24.01 -17.55
N ASN A 120 34.66 22.95 -17.08
CA ASN A 120 36.09 22.97 -16.71
C ASN A 120 37.06 22.98 -17.92
N LYS A 121 36.58 22.78 -19.15
CA LYS A 121 37.39 22.91 -20.38
C LYS A 121 37.33 24.31 -21.00
N VAL A 122 36.38 25.15 -20.58
CA VAL A 122 36.13 26.48 -21.15
C VAL A 122 36.74 27.59 -20.28
N ASN A 123 37.12 27.26 -19.04
CA ASN A 123 37.98 28.09 -18.16
C ASN A 123 39.43 27.64 -18.27
#